data_AF-A0A9E5FFY2-F1
#
_entry.id   AF-A0A9E5FFY2-F1
#
_cell.length_a   1.000
_cell.length_b   1.000
_cell.length_c   1.000
_cell.angle_alpha   90.00
_cell.angle_beta   90.00
_cell.angle_gamma   90.00
#
_symmetry.space_group_name_H-M   'P 1'
#
loop_
_entity.id
_entity.type
_entity.pdbx_description
1 polymer ?
#
loop_
_entity_poly.entity_id
_entity_poly.type
_entity_poly.pdbx_seq_one_letter_code
_entity_poly.pdbx_strand_id
1 'polypeptide(L)'
;THIYPVHGVSFATTGVPVTDIPLESVPRDPRQWPFVGSVVDHLAAREGGPLPLVPRNFAMPFPFGSKRGPSRAGPFGGFLGPTADPIWSEFRAPGTRTFERDSNTPGIPPRMVADPYAGVRPEDRFEMISPPAGITIDRLKSGESLRLQIDNAARKLDSDIAHNRQRELAMAITTSGKLRDALNVQSEPMALRERYGMNLFGQSCLAARRVLEAGGRFVTVFWDEYGQVNSGWDTHVHHNSRLKDELGPGLDAAFSSLIVDLEARGMLADTAIVVQSEHGRTPRMQNVAGGGRDHWAGAYSAAFAGGGFATGRVVGRTDRIGGTVTETAFSPKDVLATLYHVLGIDPFTEIYDKLGRPLPVGGIGRVRQELLA
;
A
#
# COMPACT_ATOMS: atom_id res chain seq x y z
N THR A 1 18.71 -2.42 -0.68
CA THR A 1 19.72 -1.45 -0.21
C THR A 1 19.69 -0.20 -1.06
N HIS A 2 19.92 0.95 -0.45
CA HIS A 2 20.12 2.25 -1.11
C HIS A 2 20.81 3.21 -0.13
N ILE A 3 21.10 4.41 -0.58
CA ILE A 3 21.90 5.41 0.17
C ILE A 3 21.06 6.39 1.00
N TYR A 4 19.74 6.24 1.04
CA TYR A 4 18.82 7.22 1.62
C TYR A 4 18.27 6.72 2.97
N PRO A 5 18.87 7.06 4.12
CA PRO A 5 18.38 6.64 5.43
C PRO A 5 17.22 7.54 5.91
N VAL A 6 16.22 7.73 5.06
CA VAL A 6 15.01 8.51 5.33
C VAL A 6 13.80 7.65 5.02
N HIS A 7 12.63 7.98 5.57
CA HIS A 7 11.38 7.38 5.12
C HIS A 7 11.24 7.57 3.61
N GLY A 8 11.34 6.48 2.87
CA GLY A 8 11.44 6.47 1.41
C GLY A 8 10.32 5.70 0.75
N VAL A 9 9.06 5.91 1.15
CA VAL A 9 7.93 5.13 0.64
C VAL A 9 7.72 5.39 -0.85
N SER A 10 7.79 6.65 -1.27
CA SER A 10 7.74 7.02 -2.69
C SER A 10 8.92 6.41 -3.45
N PHE A 11 10.13 6.47 -2.88
CA PHE A 11 11.29 5.79 -3.46
C PHE A 11 11.11 4.27 -3.54
N ALA A 12 10.48 3.65 -2.56
CA ALA A 12 10.33 2.21 -2.51
C ALA A 12 9.27 1.69 -3.50
N THR A 13 8.31 2.52 -3.87
CA THR A 13 7.06 2.09 -4.54
C THR A 13 6.75 2.81 -5.86
N THR A 14 7.65 3.67 -6.33
CA THR A 14 7.50 4.42 -7.59
C THR A 14 8.77 4.36 -8.43
N GLY A 15 8.70 4.77 -9.70
CA GLY A 15 9.87 4.87 -10.58
C GLY A 15 10.84 6.02 -10.25
N VAL A 16 10.55 6.86 -9.25
CA VAL A 16 11.35 8.08 -8.96
C VAL A 16 12.83 7.76 -8.68
N PRO A 17 13.83 8.35 -9.37
CA PRO A 17 15.21 7.88 -9.29
C PRO A 17 15.94 8.23 -7.98
N VAL A 18 15.43 9.21 -7.23
CA VAL A 18 16.05 9.76 -6.02
C VAL A 18 14.97 10.06 -4.97
N THR A 19 15.38 10.27 -3.72
CA THR A 19 14.48 10.74 -2.67
C THR A 19 15.17 11.71 -1.72
N ASP A 20 14.36 12.60 -1.14
CA ASP A 20 14.74 13.55 -0.11
C ASP A 20 13.55 13.78 0.84
N ILE A 21 13.80 14.47 1.95
CA ILE A 21 12.77 14.72 2.96
C ILE A 21 11.54 15.41 2.35
N PRO A 22 11.67 16.52 1.58
CA PRO A 22 10.50 17.15 0.97
C PRO A 22 9.66 16.23 0.08
N LEU A 23 10.30 15.37 -0.73
CA LEU A 23 9.59 14.44 -1.62
C LEU A 23 8.67 13.48 -0.84
N GLU A 24 9.07 13.10 0.38
CA GLU A 24 8.41 12.10 1.22
C GLU A 24 7.54 12.73 2.33
N SER A 25 7.76 14.00 2.65
CA SER A 25 6.99 14.72 3.68
C SER A 25 5.93 15.65 3.10
N VAL A 26 6.06 16.12 1.86
CA VAL A 26 5.11 17.06 1.24
C VAL A 26 4.09 16.28 0.39
N PRO A 27 2.81 16.25 0.78
CA PRO A 27 1.78 15.66 -0.06
C PRO A 27 1.70 16.37 -1.41
N ARG A 28 1.63 15.60 -2.51
CA ARG A 28 1.53 16.13 -3.88
C ARG A 28 2.72 16.97 -4.34
N ASP A 29 3.92 16.70 -3.82
CA ASP A 29 5.14 17.28 -4.38
C ASP A 29 5.17 17.03 -5.90
N PRO A 30 5.42 18.06 -6.74
CA PRO A 30 5.38 17.94 -8.20
C PRO A 30 6.42 16.95 -8.76
N ARG A 31 7.43 16.58 -7.98
CA ARG A 31 8.45 15.59 -8.32
C ARG A 31 8.00 14.15 -8.05
N GLN A 32 6.86 13.93 -7.39
CA GLN A 32 6.34 12.59 -7.10
C GLN A 32 5.95 11.87 -8.37
N TRP A 33 6.47 10.65 -8.49
CA TRP A 33 6.04 9.72 -9.52
C TRP A 33 4.82 8.94 -9.03
N PRO A 34 4.03 8.36 -9.94
CA PRO A 34 2.85 7.60 -9.56
C PRO A 34 3.24 6.34 -8.80
N PHE A 35 2.46 6.04 -7.76
CA PHE A 35 2.50 4.77 -7.06
C PHE A 35 2.31 3.59 -8.01
N VAL A 36 2.98 2.46 -7.73
CA VAL A 36 2.90 1.25 -8.58
C VAL A 36 1.46 0.83 -8.90
N GLY A 37 0.56 0.82 -7.91
CA GLY A 37 -0.85 0.50 -8.14
C GLY A 37 -1.56 1.52 -9.05
N SER A 38 -1.16 2.79 -8.97
CA SER A 38 -1.67 3.86 -9.84
C SER A 38 -1.22 3.67 -11.29
N VAL A 39 0.02 3.22 -11.51
CA VAL A 39 0.51 2.85 -12.85
C VAL A 39 -0.26 1.66 -13.41
N VAL A 40 -0.46 0.61 -12.61
CA VAL A 40 -1.21 -0.59 -13.01
C VAL A 40 -2.63 -0.22 -13.44
N ASP A 41 -3.36 0.57 -12.66
CA ASP A 41 -4.71 1.00 -13.04
C ASP A 41 -4.71 1.92 -14.27
N HIS A 42 -3.76 2.87 -14.34
CA HIS A 42 -3.63 3.78 -15.48
C HIS A 42 -3.39 3.06 -16.80
N LEU A 43 -2.48 2.07 -16.83
CA LEU A 43 -2.22 1.27 -18.02
C LEU A 43 -3.42 0.38 -18.37
N ALA A 44 -4.03 -0.29 -17.40
CA ALA A 44 -5.22 -1.10 -17.63
C ALA A 44 -6.41 -0.27 -18.15
N ALA A 45 -6.55 0.99 -17.73
CA ALA A 45 -7.61 1.88 -18.22
C ALA A 45 -7.44 2.27 -19.70
N ARG A 46 -6.21 2.24 -20.23
CA ARG A 46 -5.88 2.53 -21.64
C ARG A 46 -6.26 1.40 -22.59
N GLU A 47 -6.21 0.16 -22.11
CA GLU A 47 -6.59 -1.04 -22.89
C GLU A 47 -8.09 -1.08 -23.23
N GLY A 48 -8.90 -0.26 -22.56
CA GLY A 48 -10.35 -0.22 -22.73
C GLY A 48 -11.07 -1.31 -21.93
N GLY A 49 -12.37 -1.50 -22.19
CA GLY A 49 -13.19 -2.52 -21.53
C GLY A 49 -14.17 -1.97 -20.48
N PRO A 50 -14.98 -2.87 -19.88
CA PRO A 50 -16.02 -2.49 -18.95
C PRO A 50 -15.44 -1.85 -17.68
N LEU A 51 -16.23 -0.97 -17.06
CA LEU A 51 -15.86 -0.39 -15.77
C LEU A 51 -15.78 -1.51 -14.71
N PRO A 52 -14.69 -1.55 -13.93
CA PRO A 52 -14.53 -2.57 -12.93
C PRO A 52 -15.52 -2.33 -11.77
N LEU A 53 -16.07 -3.43 -11.23
CA LEU A 53 -17.00 -3.38 -10.09
C LEU A 53 -16.27 -3.32 -8.73
N VAL A 54 -14.97 -3.61 -8.74
CA VAL A 54 -14.04 -3.48 -7.62
C VAL A 54 -12.86 -2.63 -8.11
N PRO A 55 -12.35 -1.67 -7.33
CA PRO A 55 -11.20 -0.85 -7.73
C PRO A 55 -10.01 -1.68 -8.21
N ARG A 56 -9.37 -1.25 -9.30
CA ARG A 56 -8.12 -1.91 -9.74
C ARG A 56 -6.96 -1.57 -8.81
N ASN A 57 -6.91 -0.35 -8.29
CA ASN A 57 -5.93 0.09 -7.30
C ASN A 57 -6.63 0.39 -5.96
N PHE A 58 -6.49 -0.52 -5.02
CA PHE A 58 -7.12 -0.44 -3.70
C PHE A 58 -6.09 -0.42 -2.59
N ALA A 59 -6.29 0.39 -1.56
CA ALA A 59 -5.39 0.48 -0.42
C ALA A 59 -6.15 0.46 0.92
N MET A 60 -5.51 -0.08 1.94
CA MET A 60 -6.09 -0.32 3.26
C MET A 60 -4.99 -0.31 4.34
N PRO A 61 -5.32 -0.22 5.65
CA PRO A 61 -6.65 -0.17 6.27
C PRO A 61 -7.35 1.20 6.22
N PHE A 62 -6.57 2.27 6.07
CA PHE A 62 -7.02 3.67 6.03
C PHE A 62 -6.01 4.49 5.22
N PRO A 63 -6.36 5.72 4.78
CA PRO A 63 -5.45 6.57 4.02
C PRO A 63 -4.09 6.72 4.71
N PHE A 64 -3.02 6.49 3.96
CA PHE A 64 -1.66 6.53 4.49
C PHE A 64 -1.37 7.84 5.21
N GLY A 65 -0.81 7.73 6.41
CA GLY A 65 -0.50 8.85 7.29
C GLY A 65 -1.67 9.40 8.09
N SER A 66 -2.91 8.96 7.85
CA SER A 66 -4.10 9.64 8.40
C SER A 66 -4.34 9.43 9.90
N LYS A 67 -3.73 8.41 10.52
CA LYS A 67 -3.98 8.04 11.93
C LYS A 67 -2.85 8.39 12.89
N ARG A 68 -1.72 8.94 12.44
CA ARG A 68 -0.50 9.07 13.25
C ARG A 68 -0.20 10.49 13.77
N GLY A 69 -0.78 11.53 13.18
CA GLY A 69 -0.34 12.92 13.34
C GLY A 69 -0.01 13.58 11.99
N PRO A 70 0.92 14.55 11.89
CA PRO A 70 1.08 15.38 10.68
C PRO A 70 1.18 14.53 9.41
N SER A 71 0.46 14.93 8.36
CA SER A 71 0.33 14.14 7.14
C SER A 71 1.70 13.88 6.50
N ARG A 72 1.96 12.63 6.11
CA ARG A 72 3.13 12.24 5.30
C ARG A 72 2.72 12.33 3.81
N ALA A 73 3.69 12.40 2.91
CA ALA A 73 3.37 12.03 1.54
C ALA A 73 2.92 10.57 1.50
N GLY A 74 1.93 10.27 0.69
CA GLY A 74 1.36 8.94 0.55
C GLY A 74 1.58 8.37 -0.85
N PRO A 75 1.18 7.10 -1.04
CA PRO A 75 1.10 6.50 -2.36
C PRO A 75 0.02 7.22 -3.18
N PHE A 76 0.42 8.25 -3.90
CA PHE A 76 -0.45 9.06 -4.74
C PHE A 76 -0.25 8.74 -6.22
N GLY A 77 -1.17 9.19 -7.05
CA GLY A 77 -1.03 9.17 -8.51
C GLY A 77 0.11 10.05 -9.05
N GLY A 78 0.81 10.81 -8.19
CA GLY A 78 1.95 11.64 -8.59
C GLY A 78 1.60 12.59 -9.74
N PHE A 79 2.45 12.62 -10.76
CA PHE A 79 2.19 13.44 -11.96
C PHE A 79 1.00 12.99 -12.81
N LEU A 80 0.48 11.75 -12.66
CA LEU A 80 -0.78 11.33 -13.31
C LEU A 80 -2.00 12.02 -12.68
N GLY A 81 -1.82 12.61 -11.50
CA GLY A 81 -2.84 13.40 -10.82
C GLY A 81 -3.72 12.59 -9.87
N PRO A 82 -4.63 13.28 -9.15
CA PRO A 82 -5.45 12.67 -8.09
C PRO A 82 -6.41 11.60 -8.59
N THR A 83 -6.70 11.58 -9.89
CA THR A 83 -7.60 10.60 -10.49
C THR A 83 -7.03 9.19 -10.52
N ALA A 84 -5.70 9.08 -10.44
CA ALA A 84 -4.97 7.81 -10.36
C ALA A 84 -4.65 7.39 -8.92
N ASP A 85 -5.12 8.13 -7.90
CA ASP A 85 -4.90 7.73 -6.51
C ASP A 85 -5.57 6.39 -6.19
N PRO A 86 -5.02 5.60 -5.26
CA PRO A 86 -5.70 4.42 -4.76
C PRO A 86 -7.04 4.79 -4.11
N ILE A 87 -8.03 3.94 -4.32
CA ILE A 87 -9.26 3.97 -3.53
C ILE A 87 -8.98 3.32 -2.19
N TRP A 88 -9.40 3.96 -1.10
CA TRP A 88 -9.09 3.52 0.25
C TRP A 88 -10.28 2.90 0.97
N SER A 89 -10.01 1.87 1.77
CA SER A 89 -10.88 1.55 2.90
C SER A 89 -10.67 2.55 4.04
N GLU A 90 -11.51 2.44 5.06
CA GLU A 90 -11.32 3.03 6.37
C GLU A 90 -11.57 1.97 7.43
N PHE A 91 -10.79 2.00 8.51
CA PHE A 91 -11.01 1.18 9.69
C PHE A 91 -11.30 2.08 10.89
N ARG A 92 -12.52 1.99 11.43
CA ARG A 92 -13.00 2.85 12.53
C ARG A 92 -13.23 2.03 13.80
N ALA A 93 -12.15 1.57 14.41
CA ALA A 93 -12.19 1.03 15.77
C ALA A 93 -10.87 1.33 16.50
N PRO A 94 -10.92 1.69 17.80
CA PRO A 94 -9.74 2.07 18.57
C PRO A 94 -8.82 0.88 18.90
N GLY A 95 -9.21 -0.37 18.67
CA GLY A 95 -8.45 -1.54 19.11
C GLY A 95 -8.78 -1.96 20.54
N THR A 96 -8.37 -3.17 20.90
CA THR A 96 -8.77 -3.83 22.16
C THR A 96 -7.73 -3.71 23.27
N ARG A 97 -6.50 -3.34 22.93
CA ARG A 97 -5.38 -3.22 23.86
C ARG A 97 -4.80 -1.82 23.80
N THR A 98 -4.48 -1.30 24.97
CA THR A 98 -3.92 0.05 25.14
C THR A 98 -2.47 -0.06 25.56
N PHE A 99 -1.61 0.69 24.89
CA PHE A 99 -0.18 0.77 25.19
C PHE A 99 0.23 2.21 25.36
N GLU A 100 1.24 2.44 26.18
CA GLU A 100 1.98 3.69 26.12
C GLU A 100 2.82 3.70 24.83
N ARG A 101 2.54 4.65 23.95
CA ARG A 101 3.28 4.89 22.71
C ARG A 101 4.14 6.14 22.88
N ASP A 102 5.44 5.95 22.77
CA ASP A 102 6.43 7.03 22.80
C ASP A 102 6.93 7.29 21.37
N SER A 103 6.79 8.55 20.92
CA SER A 103 7.29 8.98 19.63
C SER A 103 8.81 9.20 19.62
N ASN A 104 9.46 9.21 20.78
CA ASN A 104 10.86 9.61 20.96
C ASN A 104 11.15 11.00 20.35
N THR A 105 10.12 11.85 20.22
CA THR A 105 10.23 13.19 19.65
C THR A 105 10.38 14.20 20.78
N PRO A 106 11.44 15.03 20.80
CA PRO A 106 11.62 16.03 21.84
C PRO A 106 10.39 16.92 22.02
N GLY A 107 9.88 17.02 23.25
CA GLY A 107 8.72 17.83 23.60
C GLY A 107 7.35 17.17 23.35
N ILE A 108 7.29 15.95 22.80
CA ILE A 108 6.05 15.19 22.68
C ILE A 108 6.06 14.08 23.73
N PRO A 109 5.18 14.15 24.76
CA PRO A 109 5.13 13.11 25.78
C PRO A 109 4.55 11.80 25.24
N PRO A 110 4.91 10.64 25.84
CA PRO A 110 4.24 9.37 25.57
C PRO A 110 2.73 9.46 25.81
N ARG A 111 1.96 8.66 25.08
CA ARG A 111 0.49 8.64 25.15
C ARG A 111 -0.06 7.24 25.25
N MET A 112 -1.10 7.06 26.05
CA MET A 112 -1.89 5.83 26.02
C MET A 112 -2.71 5.79 24.73
N VAL A 113 -2.42 4.82 23.88
CA VAL A 113 -3.09 4.59 22.59
C VAL A 113 -3.71 3.22 22.61
N ALA A 114 -5.03 3.16 22.44
CA ALA A 114 -5.67 1.92 22.02
C ALA A 114 -5.25 1.66 20.58
N ASP A 115 -4.60 0.54 20.31
CA ASP A 115 -3.98 0.26 19.03
C ASP A 115 -4.64 -0.96 18.36
N PRO A 116 -5.31 -0.80 17.22
CA PRO A 116 -5.97 -1.91 16.54
C PRO A 116 -4.98 -2.92 15.95
N TYR A 117 -3.71 -2.57 15.75
CA TYR A 117 -2.67 -3.54 15.36
C TYR A 117 -2.30 -4.50 16.49
N ALA A 118 -2.66 -4.18 17.73
CA ALA A 118 -2.46 -5.07 18.87
C ALA A 118 -3.70 -5.91 19.20
N GLY A 119 -4.84 -5.62 18.57
CA GLY A 119 -6.02 -6.48 18.63
C GLY A 119 -7.30 -5.78 18.23
N VAL A 120 -8.20 -6.51 17.55
CA VAL A 120 -9.52 -6.03 17.12
C VAL A 120 -10.63 -6.95 17.61
N ARG A 121 -11.85 -6.45 17.66
CA ARG A 121 -13.04 -7.22 18.04
C ARG A 121 -13.69 -7.90 16.84
N PRO A 122 -14.45 -9.00 17.03
CA PRO A 122 -15.25 -9.62 15.98
C PRO A 122 -16.16 -8.64 15.22
N GLU A 123 -16.75 -7.69 15.94
CA GLU A 123 -17.68 -6.67 15.41
C GLU A 123 -17.00 -5.50 14.68
N ASP A 124 -15.68 -5.33 14.85
CA ASP A 124 -14.92 -4.28 14.17
C ASP A 124 -14.89 -4.56 12.66
N ARG A 125 -14.99 -3.50 11.84
CA ARG A 125 -15.20 -3.62 10.40
C ARG A 125 -14.45 -2.57 9.58
N PHE A 126 -14.22 -2.92 8.32
CA PHE A 126 -13.79 -1.98 7.30
C PHE A 126 -15.00 -1.29 6.68
N GLU A 127 -14.83 -0.03 6.33
CA GLU A 127 -15.81 0.79 5.62
C GLU A 127 -15.19 1.31 4.32
N MET A 128 -16.00 1.55 3.30
CA MET A 128 -15.53 2.26 2.12
C MET A 128 -15.44 3.75 2.44
N ILE A 129 -14.35 4.41 2.08
CA ILE A 129 -14.34 5.87 2.05
C ILE A 129 -15.21 6.30 0.87
N SER A 130 -16.41 6.79 1.16
CA SER A 130 -17.22 7.47 0.15
C SER A 130 -16.39 8.61 -0.46
N PRO A 131 -16.42 8.81 -1.79
CA PRO A 131 -15.74 9.93 -2.40
C PRO A 131 -16.20 11.25 -1.74
N PRO A 132 -15.35 12.29 -1.69
CA PRO A 132 -15.60 13.51 -0.93
C PRO A 132 -17.00 14.09 -1.19
N ALA A 133 -17.61 14.62 -0.12
CA ALA A 133 -18.96 15.17 -0.10
C ALA A 133 -19.18 16.19 -1.24
N GLY A 134 -19.81 15.71 -2.30
CA GLY A 134 -20.14 16.46 -3.52
C GLY A 134 -20.96 15.63 -4.52
N ILE A 135 -20.94 14.31 -4.35
CA ILE A 135 -21.69 13.37 -5.17
C ILE A 135 -22.67 12.59 -4.27
N THR A 136 -23.81 13.20 -3.96
CA THR A 136 -24.99 12.44 -3.49
C THR A 136 -25.66 11.75 -4.68
N ILE A 137 -26.11 10.51 -4.49
CA ILE A 137 -26.77 9.70 -5.55
C ILE A 137 -27.97 10.44 -6.19
N ASP A 138 -28.66 11.31 -5.44
CA ASP A 138 -29.77 12.12 -5.96
C ASP A 138 -29.34 13.29 -6.87
N ARG A 139 -28.12 13.81 -6.71
CA ARG A 139 -27.53 14.76 -7.67
C ARG A 139 -26.99 14.04 -8.91
N LEU A 140 -26.75 12.72 -8.83
CA LEU A 140 -26.27 11.93 -9.96
C LEU A 140 -27.32 11.79 -11.06
N LYS A 141 -28.56 11.45 -10.69
CA LYS A 141 -29.70 11.29 -11.61
C LYS A 141 -30.16 12.62 -12.23
N SER A 142 -30.17 13.69 -11.44
CA SER A 142 -30.63 15.01 -11.89
C SER A 142 -29.63 15.73 -12.82
N GLY A 143 -28.35 15.36 -12.79
CA GLY A 143 -27.32 15.92 -13.68
C GLY A 143 -27.29 15.29 -15.07
N GLU A 144 -27.83 14.08 -15.23
CA GLU A 144 -27.89 13.36 -16.51
C GLU A 144 -28.89 14.01 -17.47
N SER A 145 -30.06 14.42 -16.96
CA SER A 145 -31.09 15.10 -17.76
C SER A 145 -30.70 16.52 -18.16
N LEU A 146 -29.91 17.22 -17.33
CA LEU A 146 -29.48 18.59 -17.59
C LEU A 146 -28.27 18.68 -18.53
N ARG A 147 -27.38 17.67 -18.55
CA ARG A 147 -26.19 17.65 -19.43
C ARG A 147 -26.49 17.26 -20.86
N LEU A 148 -27.57 16.51 -21.12
CA LEU A 148 -28.07 16.28 -22.48
C LEU A 148 -28.62 17.54 -23.17
N GLN A 149 -28.77 18.67 -22.45
CA GLN A 149 -29.27 19.93 -22.98
C GLN A 149 -28.21 21.02 -23.18
N ILE A 150 -26.98 20.83 -22.68
CA ILE A 150 -25.92 21.84 -22.78
C ILE A 150 -24.74 21.23 -23.52
N ASP A 151 -24.92 21.10 -24.83
CA ASP A 151 -23.87 20.76 -25.78
C ASP A 151 -23.56 22.01 -26.61
N ASN A 152 -22.45 22.68 -26.29
CA ASN A 152 -21.70 23.57 -27.19
C ASN A 152 -20.47 24.15 -26.50
N ALA A 153 -19.30 23.58 -26.77
CA ALA A 153 -18.05 24.30 -27.09
C ALA A 153 -16.85 23.35 -26.99
N ALA A 154 -16.31 23.00 -28.17
CA ALA A 154 -15.10 22.22 -28.33
C ALA A 154 -13.87 22.97 -27.78
N ARG A 155 -13.50 22.62 -26.54
CA ARG A 155 -12.12 22.61 -25.98
C ARG A 155 -12.04 22.12 -24.51
N LYS A 156 -13.12 21.55 -23.96
CA LYS A 156 -13.20 20.93 -22.62
C LYS A 156 -13.23 19.39 -22.62
N LEU A 157 -13.10 18.76 -23.78
CA LEU A 157 -13.47 17.35 -23.99
C LEU A 157 -12.67 16.36 -23.11
N ASP A 158 -11.36 16.52 -22.98
CA ASP A 158 -10.53 15.55 -22.23
C ASP A 158 -10.74 15.61 -20.71
N SER A 159 -10.89 16.82 -20.16
CA SER A 159 -11.22 16.99 -18.73
C SER A 159 -12.63 16.49 -18.42
N ASP A 160 -13.58 16.71 -19.34
CA ASP A 160 -14.97 16.28 -19.16
C ASP A 160 -15.12 14.75 -19.31
N ILE A 161 -14.39 14.12 -20.23
CA ILE A 161 -14.35 12.65 -20.39
C ILE A 161 -13.72 11.99 -19.17
N ALA A 162 -12.57 12.47 -18.69
CA ALA A 162 -11.93 11.92 -17.50
C ALA A 162 -12.82 12.05 -16.27
N HIS A 163 -13.45 13.22 -16.07
CA HIS A 163 -14.37 13.45 -14.97
C HIS A 163 -15.63 12.57 -15.06
N ASN A 164 -16.19 12.37 -16.25
CA ASN A 164 -17.35 11.51 -16.46
C ASN A 164 -17.01 10.04 -16.17
N ARG A 165 -15.87 9.53 -16.67
CA ARG A 165 -15.45 8.14 -16.43
C ARG A 165 -15.20 7.84 -14.96
N GLN A 166 -14.64 8.79 -14.20
CA GLN A 166 -14.48 8.65 -12.75
C GLN A 166 -15.82 8.60 -12.01
N ARG A 167 -16.77 9.43 -12.43
CA ARG A 167 -18.12 9.45 -11.86
C ARG A 167 -18.86 8.14 -12.12
N GLU A 168 -18.75 7.62 -13.34
CA GLU A 168 -19.31 6.31 -13.70
C GLU A 168 -18.64 5.17 -12.92
N LEU A 169 -17.31 5.20 -12.76
CA LEU A 169 -16.58 4.22 -11.94
C LEU A 169 -17.05 4.25 -10.48
N ALA A 170 -17.13 5.45 -9.87
CA ALA A 170 -17.61 5.61 -8.51
C ALA A 170 -19.04 5.11 -8.35
N MET A 171 -19.90 5.36 -9.35
CA MET A 171 -21.25 4.84 -9.38
C MET A 171 -21.26 3.31 -9.47
N ALA A 172 -20.51 2.71 -10.40
CA ALA A 172 -20.43 1.26 -10.58
C ALA A 172 -19.96 0.54 -9.30
N ILE A 173 -18.92 1.05 -8.64
CA ILE A 173 -18.42 0.50 -7.37
C ILE A 173 -19.49 0.61 -6.28
N THR A 174 -20.14 1.79 -6.16
CA THR A 174 -21.12 2.05 -5.10
C THR A 174 -22.40 1.23 -5.29
N THR A 175 -22.88 1.08 -6.53
CA THR A 175 -24.14 0.39 -6.83
C THR A 175 -23.99 -1.13 -6.87
N SER A 176 -22.81 -1.66 -7.21
CA SER A 176 -22.61 -3.10 -7.33
C SER A 176 -22.62 -3.85 -5.99
N GLY A 177 -22.25 -3.20 -4.89
CA GLY A 177 -22.10 -3.84 -3.59
C GLY A 177 -20.87 -4.75 -3.44
N LYS A 178 -20.21 -5.15 -4.54
CA LYS A 178 -19.10 -6.12 -4.52
C LYS A 178 -17.94 -5.73 -3.59
N LEU A 179 -17.51 -4.47 -3.64
CA LEU A 179 -16.44 -4.00 -2.74
C LEU A 179 -16.88 -4.02 -1.27
N ARG A 180 -18.14 -3.67 -0.98
CA ARG A 180 -18.69 -3.74 0.38
C ARG A 180 -18.67 -5.17 0.91
N ASP A 181 -19.08 -6.13 0.09
CA ASP A 181 -19.09 -7.55 0.45
C ASP A 181 -17.67 -8.09 0.62
N ALA A 182 -16.73 -7.66 -0.23
CA ALA A 182 -15.33 -8.02 -0.10
C ALA A 182 -14.72 -7.51 1.22
N LEU A 183 -15.02 -6.27 1.62
CA LEU A 183 -14.58 -5.68 2.89
C LEU A 183 -15.24 -6.29 4.14
N ASN A 184 -16.34 -7.02 3.96
CA ASN A 184 -17.05 -7.69 5.05
C ASN A 184 -16.33 -8.99 5.49
N VAL A 185 -15.23 -8.84 6.21
CA VAL A 185 -14.47 -9.95 6.82
C VAL A 185 -15.29 -10.76 7.84
N GLN A 186 -16.41 -10.21 8.34
CA GLN A 186 -17.28 -10.88 9.31
C GLN A 186 -18.10 -12.01 8.68
N SER A 187 -18.17 -12.05 7.34
CA SER A 187 -18.76 -13.17 6.61
C SER A 187 -17.86 -14.42 6.58
N GLU A 188 -16.59 -14.30 6.97
CA GLU A 188 -15.66 -15.42 7.06
C GLU A 188 -15.79 -16.17 8.40
N PRO A 189 -15.53 -17.49 8.43
CA PRO A 189 -15.51 -18.24 9.68
C PRO A 189 -14.51 -17.64 10.70
N MET A 190 -14.89 -17.61 11.98
CA MET A 190 -14.03 -17.06 13.04
C MET A 190 -12.65 -17.70 13.07
N ALA A 191 -12.57 -19.02 12.92
CA ALA A 191 -11.30 -19.75 12.91
C ALA A 191 -10.36 -19.29 11.77
N LEU A 192 -10.89 -18.84 10.62
CA LEU A 192 -10.08 -18.27 9.55
C LEU A 192 -9.57 -16.87 9.94
N ARG A 193 -10.45 -16.04 10.51
CA ARG A 193 -10.09 -14.70 11.00
C ARG A 193 -9.00 -14.77 12.09
N GLU A 194 -9.10 -15.73 13.00
CA GLU A 194 -8.12 -15.97 14.06
C GLU A 194 -6.78 -16.43 13.51
N ARG A 195 -6.77 -17.27 12.46
CA ARG A 195 -5.55 -17.74 11.81
C ARG A 195 -4.74 -16.59 11.20
N TYR A 196 -5.42 -15.67 10.51
CA TYR A 196 -4.80 -14.42 10.03
C TYR A 196 -4.32 -13.51 11.17
N GLY A 197 -4.83 -13.71 12.38
CA GLY A 197 -4.62 -12.86 13.55
C GLY A 197 -5.76 -11.87 13.73
N MET A 198 -6.33 -11.86 14.94
CA MET A 198 -7.34 -10.88 15.38
C MET A 198 -6.72 -9.52 15.71
N ASN A 199 -6.00 -8.96 14.74
CA ASN A 199 -5.44 -7.62 14.76
C ASN A 199 -5.65 -6.94 13.40
N LEU A 200 -5.45 -5.63 13.33
CA LEU A 200 -5.76 -4.86 12.12
C LEU A 200 -4.98 -5.33 10.89
N PHE A 201 -3.70 -5.69 11.02
CA PHE A 201 -2.90 -6.13 9.88
C PHE A 201 -3.41 -7.48 9.34
N GLY A 202 -3.64 -8.45 10.21
CA GLY A 202 -4.21 -9.75 9.86
C GLY A 202 -5.58 -9.64 9.20
N GLN A 203 -6.49 -8.86 9.79
CA GLN A 203 -7.80 -8.64 9.19
C GLN A 203 -7.73 -7.85 7.87
N SER A 204 -6.73 -6.98 7.69
CA SER A 204 -6.49 -6.29 6.42
C SER A 204 -5.98 -7.26 5.35
N CYS A 205 -5.06 -8.17 5.67
CA CYS A 205 -4.64 -9.22 4.73
C CYS A 205 -5.82 -10.13 4.32
N LEU A 206 -6.69 -10.48 5.25
CA LEU A 206 -7.91 -11.23 4.96
C LEU A 206 -8.87 -10.44 4.03
N ALA A 207 -9.08 -9.16 4.31
CA ALA A 207 -9.88 -8.29 3.45
C ALA A 207 -9.25 -8.14 2.06
N ALA A 208 -7.91 -8.03 1.97
CA ALA A 208 -7.20 -7.93 0.71
C ALA A 208 -7.39 -9.19 -0.15
N ARG A 209 -7.31 -10.39 0.44
CA ARG A 209 -7.63 -11.65 -0.26
C ARG A 209 -9.05 -11.61 -0.82
N ARG A 210 -10.03 -11.19 -0.03
CA ARG A 210 -11.43 -11.07 -0.47
C ARG A 210 -11.63 -10.04 -1.58
N VAL A 211 -10.89 -8.93 -1.54
CA VAL A 211 -10.91 -7.91 -2.61
C VAL A 211 -10.35 -8.49 -3.91
N LEU A 212 -9.25 -9.24 -3.85
CA LEU A 212 -8.69 -9.93 -5.02
C LEU A 212 -9.68 -10.98 -5.57
N GLU A 213 -10.29 -11.78 -4.70
CA GLU A 213 -11.31 -12.78 -5.06
C GLU A 213 -12.55 -12.13 -5.70
N ALA A 214 -12.92 -10.92 -5.28
CA ALA A 214 -14.01 -10.14 -5.88
C ALA A 214 -13.64 -9.48 -7.23
N GLY A 215 -12.39 -9.63 -7.69
CA GLY A 215 -11.89 -9.12 -8.98
C GLY A 215 -11.02 -7.85 -8.88
N GLY A 216 -10.56 -7.48 -7.69
CA GLY A 216 -9.53 -6.45 -7.52
C GLY A 216 -8.21 -6.85 -8.20
N ARG A 217 -7.46 -5.87 -8.72
CA ARG A 217 -6.21 -6.12 -9.46
C ARG A 217 -4.95 -5.90 -8.63
N PHE A 218 -4.92 -4.83 -7.84
CA PHE A 218 -3.78 -4.42 -7.06
C PHE A 218 -4.26 -3.93 -5.70
N VAL A 219 -3.93 -4.66 -4.63
CA VAL A 219 -4.32 -4.32 -3.27
C VAL A 219 -3.07 -4.06 -2.43
N THR A 220 -3.01 -2.89 -1.80
CA THR A 220 -1.91 -2.53 -0.89
C THR A 220 -2.40 -2.53 0.55
N VAL A 221 -1.77 -3.35 1.39
CA VAL A 221 -1.99 -3.36 2.83
C VAL A 221 -0.84 -2.61 3.50
N PHE A 222 -1.13 -1.43 4.05
CA PHE A 222 -0.16 -0.66 4.80
C PHE A 222 -0.19 -1.05 6.28
N TRP A 223 0.98 -1.35 6.85
CA TRP A 223 1.17 -1.37 8.30
C TRP A 223 1.65 0.01 8.77
N ASP A 224 0.73 0.97 8.70
CA ASP A 224 1.00 2.37 9.01
C ASP A 224 0.92 2.68 10.52
N GLU A 225 1.46 3.81 10.92
CA GLU A 225 1.41 4.34 12.29
C GLU A 225 -0.04 4.67 12.72
N TYR A 226 -0.35 4.44 14.00
CA TYR A 226 -1.67 4.69 14.60
C TYR A 226 -1.57 5.42 15.95
N GLY A 227 -2.36 6.48 16.11
CA GLY A 227 -2.48 7.32 17.31
C GLY A 227 -1.29 8.25 17.59
N GLN A 228 -0.08 7.86 17.20
CA GLN A 228 1.17 8.58 17.44
C GLN A 228 2.22 8.21 16.39
N VAL A 229 3.18 9.09 16.12
CA VAL A 229 4.33 8.74 15.27
C VAL A 229 5.23 7.68 15.92
N ASN A 230 5.99 6.92 15.14
CA ASN A 230 6.84 5.80 15.60
C ASN A 230 6.07 4.63 16.26
N SER A 231 4.77 4.50 15.97
CA SER A 231 3.90 3.39 16.45
C SER A 231 3.81 2.20 15.49
N GLY A 232 4.46 2.25 14.32
CA GLY A 232 4.59 1.14 13.36
C GLY A 232 5.95 0.44 13.41
N TRP A 233 6.50 0.05 12.26
CA TRP A 233 7.81 -0.64 12.16
C TRP A 233 9.02 0.27 12.48
N ASP A 234 8.80 1.56 12.71
CA ASP A 234 9.84 2.52 13.08
C ASP A 234 10.13 2.52 14.60
N THR A 235 10.68 1.41 15.08
CA THR A 235 10.91 1.17 16.51
C THR A 235 12.21 1.86 17.01
N HIS A 236 12.16 3.16 17.23
CA HIS A 236 13.27 3.91 17.86
C HIS A 236 13.37 3.67 19.37
N VAL A 237 12.30 3.21 20.00
CA VAL A 237 12.21 2.80 21.41
C VAL A 237 11.33 1.55 21.51
N HIS A 238 11.47 0.82 22.62
CA HIS A 238 10.72 -0.41 22.92
C HIS A 238 10.79 -1.48 21.81
N HIS A 239 11.90 -1.53 21.06
CA HIS A 239 12.06 -2.44 19.91
C HIS A 239 11.82 -3.90 20.30
N ASN A 240 12.38 -4.35 21.42
CA ASN A 240 12.36 -5.77 21.79
C ASN A 240 10.95 -6.28 22.08
N SER A 241 10.17 -5.57 22.91
CA SER A 241 8.80 -5.95 23.22
C SER A 241 7.89 -5.79 22.00
N ARG A 242 8.01 -4.69 21.26
CA ARG A 242 7.17 -4.45 20.09
C ARG A 242 7.41 -5.47 18.98
N LEU A 243 8.66 -5.87 18.75
CA LEU A 243 8.97 -6.90 17.76
C LEU A 243 8.45 -8.27 18.19
N LYS A 244 8.67 -8.65 19.47
CA LYS A 244 8.33 -9.97 19.99
C LYS A 244 6.82 -10.15 20.19
N ASP A 245 6.13 -9.13 20.67
CA ASP A 245 4.77 -9.25 21.19
C ASP A 245 3.70 -8.64 20.26
N GLU A 246 4.12 -7.88 19.22
CA GLU A 246 3.20 -7.19 18.30
C GLU A 246 3.56 -7.43 16.83
N LEU A 247 4.68 -6.88 16.34
CA LEU A 247 5.01 -6.79 14.91
C LEU A 247 5.36 -8.14 14.29
N GLY A 248 6.24 -8.91 14.95
CA GLY A 248 6.69 -10.22 14.46
C GLY A 248 5.55 -11.22 14.36
N PRO A 249 4.84 -11.52 15.47
CA PRO A 249 3.71 -12.45 15.44
C PRO A 249 2.59 -12.02 14.51
N GLY A 250 2.29 -10.71 14.44
CA GLY A 250 1.26 -10.19 13.55
C GLY A 250 1.62 -10.36 12.06
N LEU A 251 2.87 -10.13 11.68
CA LEU A 251 3.34 -10.36 10.31
C LEU A 251 3.32 -11.85 9.95
N ASP A 252 3.87 -12.69 10.84
CA ASP A 252 3.97 -14.13 10.63
C ASP A 252 2.59 -14.78 10.43
N ALA A 253 1.64 -14.50 11.31
CA ALA A 253 0.28 -15.02 11.23
C ALA A 253 -0.44 -14.58 9.95
N ALA A 254 -0.37 -13.28 9.62
CA ALA A 254 -1.06 -12.73 8.45
C ALA A 254 -0.44 -13.21 7.13
N PHE A 255 0.89 -13.17 6.99
CA PHE A 255 1.57 -13.52 5.76
C PHE A 255 1.50 -15.03 5.46
N SER A 256 1.75 -15.88 6.46
CA SER A 256 1.64 -17.33 6.29
C SER A 256 0.19 -17.76 5.97
N SER A 257 -0.79 -17.18 6.65
CA SER A 257 -2.21 -17.46 6.38
C SER A 257 -2.63 -17.02 4.99
N LEU A 258 -2.18 -15.86 4.54
CA LEU A 258 -2.49 -15.35 3.19
C LEU A 258 -1.98 -16.30 2.11
N ILE A 259 -0.75 -16.79 2.24
CA ILE A 259 -0.16 -17.74 1.29
C ILE A 259 -0.99 -19.04 1.25
N VAL A 260 -1.26 -19.64 2.41
CA VAL A 260 -2.00 -20.91 2.51
C VAL A 260 -3.45 -20.76 2.02
N ASP A 261 -4.13 -19.65 2.33
CA ASP A 261 -5.50 -19.38 1.90
C ASP A 261 -5.57 -19.16 0.39
N LEU A 262 -4.63 -18.41 -0.20
CA LEU A 262 -4.55 -18.24 -1.65
C LEU A 262 -4.20 -19.55 -2.37
N GLU A 263 -3.35 -20.39 -1.80
CA GLU A 263 -3.03 -21.70 -2.36
C GLU A 263 -4.25 -22.63 -2.33
N ALA A 264 -4.96 -22.71 -1.20
CA ALA A 264 -6.16 -23.52 -1.05
C ALA A 264 -7.29 -23.10 -2.01
N ARG A 265 -7.30 -21.84 -2.44
CA ARG A 265 -8.25 -21.29 -3.42
C ARG A 265 -7.76 -21.38 -4.87
N GLY A 266 -6.55 -21.88 -5.11
CA GLY A 266 -5.94 -21.91 -6.44
C GLY A 266 -5.58 -20.52 -6.99
N MET A 267 -5.51 -19.50 -6.15
CA MET A 267 -5.22 -18.12 -6.54
C MET A 267 -3.73 -17.77 -6.44
N LEU A 268 -2.94 -18.52 -5.66
CA LEU A 268 -1.53 -18.18 -5.40
C LEU A 268 -0.66 -18.18 -6.68
N ALA A 269 -0.93 -19.09 -7.62
CA ALA A 269 -0.19 -19.16 -8.88
C ALA A 269 -0.33 -17.87 -9.71
N ASP A 270 -1.50 -17.23 -9.67
CA ASP A 270 -1.82 -16.01 -10.43
C ASP A 270 -1.76 -14.73 -9.58
N THR A 271 -1.36 -14.83 -8.31
CA THR A 271 -1.30 -13.69 -7.38
C THR A 271 0.13 -13.47 -6.89
N ALA A 272 0.72 -12.36 -7.29
CA ALA A 272 2.01 -11.90 -6.78
C ALA A 272 1.84 -11.22 -5.41
N ILE A 273 2.55 -11.70 -4.40
CA ILE A 273 2.59 -11.12 -3.05
C ILE A 273 3.99 -10.55 -2.83
N VAL A 274 4.07 -9.27 -2.46
CA VAL A 274 5.32 -8.58 -2.15
C VAL A 274 5.23 -7.95 -0.77
N VAL A 275 6.07 -8.41 0.15
CA VAL A 275 6.27 -7.78 1.47
C VAL A 275 7.57 -7.00 1.41
N GLN A 276 7.47 -5.68 1.48
CA GLN A 276 8.61 -4.78 1.36
C GLN A 276 8.52 -3.64 2.39
N SER A 277 9.69 -3.11 2.75
CA SER A 277 9.84 -1.87 3.52
C SER A 277 10.71 -0.87 2.74
N GLU A 278 10.61 0.41 3.08
CA GLU A 278 11.46 1.47 2.55
C GLU A 278 12.92 1.40 3.01
N HIS A 279 13.21 0.81 4.18
CA HIS A 279 14.58 0.67 4.69
C HIS A 279 14.66 -0.39 5.80
N GLY A 280 15.88 -0.78 6.15
CA GLY A 280 16.16 -1.60 7.33
C GLY A 280 16.34 -0.81 8.62
N ARG A 281 16.90 -1.49 9.61
CA ARG A 281 17.24 -0.92 10.93
C ARG A 281 18.71 -1.14 11.26
N THR A 282 19.33 -0.21 11.98
CA THR A 282 20.76 -0.29 12.35
C THR A 282 21.11 -1.65 12.97
N PRO A 283 22.20 -2.33 12.56
CA PRO A 283 22.60 -3.62 13.15
C PRO A 283 22.74 -3.64 14.67
N ARG A 284 23.15 -2.50 15.25
CA ARG A 284 23.29 -2.31 16.68
C ARG A 284 22.04 -1.68 17.26
N MET A 285 21.62 -2.20 18.41
CA MET A 285 20.61 -1.57 19.25
C MET A 285 21.19 -0.35 19.97
N GLN A 286 20.38 0.70 20.06
CA GLN A 286 20.60 1.88 20.89
C GLN A 286 20.22 1.58 22.33
N ASN A 287 20.95 2.22 23.27
CA ASN A 287 20.69 2.11 24.70
C ASN A 287 19.62 3.12 25.14
N VAL A 288 18.37 2.83 24.77
CA VAL A 288 17.16 3.59 25.12
C VAL A 288 16.11 2.66 25.73
N ALA A 289 15.01 3.21 26.25
CA ALA A 289 13.96 2.42 26.90
C ALA A 289 13.48 1.24 26.03
N GLY A 290 13.63 0.01 26.54
CA GLY A 290 13.26 -1.22 25.82
C GLY A 290 14.06 -1.51 24.53
N GLY A 291 15.17 -0.80 24.31
CA GLY A 291 16.00 -0.88 23.11
C GLY A 291 15.43 -0.09 21.93
N GLY A 292 16.31 0.41 21.08
CA GLY A 292 15.96 1.17 19.88
C GLY A 292 16.83 0.79 18.71
N ARG A 293 16.37 1.03 17.48
CA ARG A 293 17.23 0.98 16.28
C ARG A 293 16.94 2.22 15.44
N ASP A 294 17.85 2.66 14.59
CA ASP A 294 17.63 3.81 13.69
C ASP A 294 17.43 3.37 12.23
N HIS A 295 17.08 4.31 11.35
CA HIS A 295 16.92 4.05 9.91
C HIS A 295 18.22 3.52 9.31
N TRP A 296 18.13 2.46 8.51
CA TRP A 296 19.30 1.85 7.86
C TRP A 296 18.99 1.33 6.46
N ALA A 297 19.30 2.14 5.45
CA ALA A 297 19.09 1.77 4.06
C ALA A 297 20.16 0.82 3.49
N GLY A 298 21.27 0.62 4.22
CA GLY A 298 22.43 -0.17 3.77
C GLY A 298 22.14 -1.66 3.58
N ALA A 299 21.20 -2.23 4.33
CA ALA A 299 20.80 -3.63 4.22
C ALA A 299 19.42 -3.87 4.86
N TYR A 300 18.56 -4.63 4.15
CA TYR A 300 17.26 -5.11 4.61
C TYR A 300 16.71 -6.14 3.61
N SER A 301 15.61 -6.80 3.99
CA SER A 301 15.00 -7.89 3.23
C SER A 301 13.61 -7.52 2.73
N ALA A 302 13.19 -8.18 1.66
CA ALA A 302 11.82 -8.24 1.18
C ALA A 302 11.44 -9.72 0.99
N ALA A 303 10.16 -10.04 1.08
CA ALA A 303 9.64 -11.39 0.84
C ALA A 303 8.69 -11.38 -0.36
N PHE A 304 8.76 -12.46 -1.14
CA PHE A 304 8.01 -12.63 -2.38
C PHE A 304 7.33 -13.99 -2.37
N ALA A 305 6.10 -14.07 -2.88
CA ALA A 305 5.39 -15.33 -3.05
C ALA A 305 4.40 -15.25 -4.22
N GLY A 306 4.10 -16.39 -4.84
CA GLY A 306 3.11 -16.51 -5.91
C GLY A 306 3.45 -15.76 -7.20
N GLY A 307 2.53 -15.76 -8.15
CA GLY A 307 2.56 -14.92 -9.36
C GLY A 307 3.79 -15.07 -10.27
N GLY A 308 4.56 -16.15 -10.17
CA GLY A 308 5.80 -16.35 -10.95
C GLY A 308 7.11 -16.06 -10.22
N PHE A 309 7.06 -15.70 -8.93
CA PHE A 309 8.26 -15.70 -8.09
C PHE A 309 8.71 -17.12 -7.72
N ALA A 310 10.03 -17.32 -7.61
CA ALA A 310 10.61 -18.61 -7.26
C ALA A 310 10.28 -19.05 -5.83
N THR A 311 9.91 -20.32 -5.66
CA THR A 311 9.62 -20.91 -4.35
C THR A 311 10.91 -21.37 -3.65
N GLY A 312 10.97 -21.19 -2.32
CA GLY A 312 12.04 -21.74 -1.47
C GLY A 312 13.43 -21.12 -1.69
N ARG A 313 13.51 -19.97 -2.37
CA ARG A 313 14.77 -19.33 -2.75
C ARG A 313 15.11 -18.17 -1.82
N VAL A 314 16.34 -18.18 -1.30
CA VAL A 314 16.94 -17.04 -0.59
C VAL A 314 17.99 -16.43 -1.50
N VAL A 315 17.88 -15.13 -1.77
CA VAL A 315 18.79 -14.42 -2.68
C VAL A 315 19.42 -13.23 -1.99
N GLY A 316 20.74 -13.10 -2.15
CA GLY A 316 21.54 -12.05 -1.54
C GLY A 316 22.10 -12.44 -0.18
N ARG A 317 23.13 -11.71 0.25
CA ARG A 317 23.82 -11.95 1.51
C ARG A 317 24.28 -10.65 2.14
N THR A 318 24.20 -10.53 3.46
CA THR A 318 24.80 -9.42 4.21
C THR A 318 26.11 -9.83 4.87
N ASP A 319 26.81 -8.87 5.45
CA ASP A 319 27.87 -9.17 6.41
C ASP A 319 27.30 -9.86 7.67
N ARG A 320 28.20 -10.32 8.56
CA ARG A 320 27.86 -11.06 9.78
C ARG A 320 26.93 -10.29 10.74
N ILE A 321 26.90 -8.96 10.67
CA ILE A 321 26.06 -8.14 11.55
C ILE A 321 24.78 -7.66 10.86
N GLY A 322 24.60 -7.94 9.56
CA GLY A 322 23.48 -7.43 8.78
C GLY A 322 23.62 -5.95 8.40
N GLY A 323 24.84 -5.40 8.38
CA GLY A 323 25.10 -3.99 8.14
C GLY A 323 25.17 -3.63 6.67
N THR A 324 25.84 -4.44 5.87
CA THR A 324 26.04 -4.17 4.43
C THR A 324 25.76 -5.42 3.61
N VAL A 325 25.20 -5.24 2.41
CA VAL A 325 25.04 -6.33 1.45
C VAL A 325 26.40 -6.71 0.86
N THR A 326 26.77 -7.98 0.96
CA THR A 326 28.05 -8.52 0.47
C THR A 326 27.89 -9.30 -0.84
N GLU A 327 26.70 -9.82 -1.13
CA GLU A 327 26.41 -10.54 -2.37
C GLU A 327 25.03 -10.15 -2.92
N THR A 328 24.95 -9.99 -4.23
CA THR A 328 23.71 -9.80 -5.01
C THR A 328 22.84 -8.67 -4.44
N ALA A 329 23.31 -7.43 -4.54
CA ALA A 329 22.56 -6.27 -4.08
C ALA A 329 21.30 -6.00 -4.92
N PHE A 330 20.22 -5.65 -4.24
CA PHE A 330 18.96 -5.21 -4.83
C PHE A 330 18.65 -3.79 -4.40
N SER A 331 18.28 -2.93 -5.33
CA SER A 331 17.61 -1.67 -5.02
C SER A 331 16.10 -1.85 -4.93
N PRO A 332 15.33 -0.99 -4.26
CA PRO A 332 13.87 -0.97 -4.38
C PRO A 332 13.37 -0.85 -5.83
N LYS A 333 14.18 -0.24 -6.71
CA LYS A 333 13.85 -0.08 -8.14
C LYS A 333 13.91 -1.41 -8.86
N ASP A 334 14.86 -2.26 -8.50
CA ASP A 334 14.93 -3.63 -9.03
C ASP A 334 13.69 -4.44 -8.64
N VAL A 335 13.23 -4.27 -7.40
CA VAL A 335 12.00 -4.94 -6.93
C VAL A 335 10.79 -4.44 -7.71
N LEU A 336 10.65 -3.12 -7.86
CA LEU A 336 9.57 -2.52 -8.65
C LEU A 336 9.57 -2.99 -10.11
N ALA A 337 10.73 -2.96 -10.78
CA ALA A 337 10.87 -3.43 -12.16
C ALA A 337 10.52 -4.92 -12.29
N THR A 338 10.95 -5.75 -11.34
CA THR A 338 10.62 -7.18 -11.33
C THR A 338 9.12 -7.42 -11.07
N LEU A 339 8.49 -6.62 -10.21
CA LEU A 339 7.05 -6.67 -9.98
C LEU A 339 6.26 -6.30 -11.25
N TYR A 340 6.64 -5.25 -11.97
CA TYR A 340 5.99 -4.94 -13.25
C TYR A 340 6.11 -6.09 -14.25
N HIS A 341 7.30 -6.69 -14.37
CA HIS A 341 7.52 -7.83 -15.24
C HIS A 341 6.59 -9.00 -14.89
N VAL A 342 6.47 -9.34 -13.60
CA VAL A 342 5.55 -10.36 -13.09
C VAL A 342 4.08 -10.03 -13.40
N LEU A 343 3.71 -8.75 -13.35
CA LEU A 343 2.37 -8.27 -13.71
C LEU A 343 2.13 -8.22 -15.23
N GLY A 344 3.09 -8.66 -16.06
CA GLY A 344 3.00 -8.61 -17.52
C GLY A 344 3.19 -7.20 -18.10
N ILE A 345 3.70 -6.26 -17.32
CA ILE A 345 3.98 -4.89 -17.74
C ILE A 345 5.48 -4.78 -18.03
N ASP A 346 5.84 -4.39 -19.25
CA ASP A 346 7.24 -4.09 -19.58
C ASP A 346 7.72 -2.92 -18.71
N PRO A 347 8.78 -3.06 -17.88
CA PRO A 347 9.31 -1.99 -17.05
C PRO A 347 9.79 -0.76 -17.83
N PHE A 348 10.03 -0.89 -19.14
CA PHE A 348 10.38 0.22 -20.04
C PHE A 348 9.17 0.91 -20.65
N THR A 349 7.95 0.43 -20.38
CA THR A 349 6.70 1.10 -20.81
C THR A 349 6.73 2.55 -20.36
N GLU A 350 6.45 3.47 -21.28
CA GLU A 350 6.50 4.90 -21.01
C GLU A 350 5.16 5.42 -20.46
N ILE A 351 5.27 6.20 -19.38
CA ILE A 351 4.24 7.11 -18.92
C ILE A 351 4.74 8.54 -19.06
N TYR A 352 3.82 9.47 -19.31
CA TYR A 352 4.16 10.86 -19.61
C TYR A 352 3.83 11.73 -18.40
N ASP A 353 4.77 12.60 -18.04
CA ASP A 353 4.53 13.60 -17.00
C ASP A 353 3.71 14.79 -17.54
N LYS A 354 3.49 15.79 -16.68
CA LYS A 354 2.72 17.00 -17.02
C LYS A 354 3.34 17.86 -18.12
N LEU A 355 4.63 17.67 -18.43
CA LEU A 355 5.34 18.36 -19.51
C LEU A 355 5.44 17.50 -20.77
N GLY A 356 4.82 16.31 -20.78
CA GLY A 356 4.89 15.36 -21.89
C GLY A 356 6.23 14.63 -21.99
N ARG A 357 7.04 14.60 -20.93
CA ARG A 357 8.31 13.87 -20.94
C ARG A 357 8.04 12.37 -20.73
N PRO A 358 8.59 11.49 -21.59
CA PRO A 358 8.47 10.04 -21.40
C PRO A 358 9.32 9.59 -20.22
N LEU A 359 8.74 8.76 -19.36
CA LEU A 359 9.38 8.20 -18.18
C LEU A 359 9.05 6.69 -18.11
N PRO A 360 10.06 5.80 -18.00
CA PRO A 360 9.80 4.36 -17.90
C PRO A 360 9.17 4.02 -16.55
N VAL A 361 8.15 3.16 -16.53
CA VAL A 361 7.44 2.79 -15.28
C VAL A 361 8.35 2.16 -14.23
N GLY A 362 9.35 1.38 -14.65
CA GLY A 362 10.36 0.78 -13.78
C GLY A 362 11.45 1.74 -13.29
N GLY A 363 11.46 2.99 -13.77
CA GLY A 363 12.47 3.99 -13.43
C GLY A 363 13.87 3.53 -13.84
N ILE A 364 14.79 3.48 -12.87
CA ILE A 364 16.19 3.04 -13.06
C ILE A 364 16.41 1.56 -12.68
N GLY A 365 15.33 0.84 -12.35
CA GLY A 365 15.41 -0.55 -11.92
C GLY A 365 15.66 -1.52 -13.07
N ARG A 366 16.18 -2.69 -12.75
CA ARG A 366 16.29 -3.82 -13.69
C ARG A 366 15.52 -5.03 -13.18
N VAL A 367 14.97 -5.81 -14.11
CA VAL A 367 14.33 -7.10 -13.79
C VAL A 367 15.36 -8.05 -13.21
N ARG A 368 15.00 -8.69 -12.09
CA ARG A 368 15.89 -9.60 -11.35
C ARG A 368 15.47 -11.04 -11.54
N GLN A 369 16.11 -11.68 -12.52
CA GLN A 369 15.89 -13.08 -12.86
C GLN A 369 16.11 -14.01 -11.67
N GLU A 370 16.95 -13.62 -10.72
CA GLU A 370 17.22 -14.41 -9.51
C GLU A 370 15.97 -14.63 -8.65
N LEU A 371 14.97 -13.74 -8.75
CA LEU A 371 13.71 -13.81 -8.01
C LEU A 371 12.63 -14.64 -8.74
N LEU A 372 12.80 -14.93 -10.04
CA LEU A 372 11.77 -15.55 -10.88
C LEU A 372 11.90 -17.08 -10.92
N ALA A 373 10.75 -17.75 -11.10
CA ALA A 373 10.61 -19.21 -11.07
C ALA A 373 11.35 -19.93 -12.22
#